data_AF-A0A7X6ZHY6-F1
#
_entry.id   AF-A0A7X6ZHY6-F1
#
_cell.length_a   1.000
_cell.length_b   1.000
_cell.length_c   1.000
_cell.angle_alpha   90.00
_cell.angle_beta   90.00
_cell.angle_gamma   90.00
#
_symmetry.space_group_name_H-M   'P 1'
#
loop_
_entity.id
_entity.type
_entity.pdbx_description
1 polymer ?
#
loop_
_entity_poly.entity_id
_entity_poly.type
_entity_poly.pdbx_seq_one_letter_code
_entity_poly.pdbx_strand_id
1 'polypeptide(L)'
;MKHISIFFVLIACLTGIMSYGQTNLYEQVSQLWFDGDKGHVLAIANTRLRADTNDIAGLILKMEYEIEYLELETATNTMVRVLEQGVKVESENFSAFFHTLERSVRHLLNMIPLYPTNELAADIEKAKVSGKPLSFGFAIKALQEDGYFDE
;
A
#
# COMPACT_ATOMS: atom_id res chain seq x y z
N MET A 1 -3.92 44.02 40.19
CA MET A 1 -4.77 43.42 39.14
C MET A 1 -3.98 43.51 37.84
N LYS A 2 -3.45 42.37 37.36
CA LYS A 2 -3.79 41.75 36.06
C LYS A 2 -3.82 42.79 34.91
N HIS A 3 -2.97 42.73 33.89
CA HIS A 3 -2.76 41.59 33.01
C HIS A 3 -1.39 41.59 32.32
N ILE A 4 -0.78 40.41 32.30
CA ILE A 4 0.22 39.93 31.33
C ILE A 4 -0.49 39.68 30.00
N SER A 5 0.16 39.98 28.87
CA SER A 5 0.08 39.26 27.57
C SER A 5 1.06 39.90 26.58
N ILE A 6 2.29 39.39 26.49
CA ILE A 6 2.77 38.33 25.56
C ILE A 6 3.24 38.92 24.23
N PHE A 7 4.56 39.01 24.14
CA PHE A 7 5.39 39.24 22.97
C PHE A 7 5.34 38.00 22.04
N PHE A 8 5.37 38.26 20.73
CA PHE A 8 6.01 37.47 19.66
C PHE A 8 6.02 35.93 19.75
N VAL A 9 5.51 35.24 18.72
CA VAL A 9 6.35 34.44 17.80
C VAL A 9 5.65 34.33 16.44
N LEU A 10 6.37 34.79 15.42
CA LEU A 10 6.14 34.56 14.00
C LEU A 10 6.39 33.07 13.71
N ILE A 11 5.38 32.31 13.27
CA ILE A 11 5.58 31.01 12.62
C ILE A 11 5.12 31.15 11.19
N ALA A 12 6.06 31.55 10.33
CA ALA A 12 6.03 31.22 8.92
C ALA A 12 6.79 29.90 8.79
N CYS A 13 6.11 28.80 8.46
CA CYS A 13 6.73 27.62 7.85
C CYS A 13 5.65 26.71 7.24
N LEU A 14 5.82 26.46 5.93
CA LEU A 14 5.21 25.40 5.12
C LEU A 14 3.80 25.64 4.53
N THR A 15 3.58 26.81 3.92
CA THR A 15 2.78 26.85 2.67
C THR A 15 3.66 26.37 1.52
N GLY A 16 3.95 25.07 1.52
CA GLY A 16 4.64 24.36 0.47
C GLY A 16 3.75 23.26 -0.08
N ILE A 17 2.47 23.56 -0.32
CA ILE A 17 1.65 22.70 -1.18
C ILE A 17 2.15 23.02 -2.59
N MET A 18 3.27 22.39 -2.97
CA MET A 18 3.52 22.15 -4.38
C MET A 18 2.27 21.45 -4.89
N SER A 19 1.51 22.12 -5.75
CA SER A 19 0.54 21.47 -6.62
C SER A 19 1.34 20.59 -7.56
N TYR A 20 1.78 19.44 -7.05
CA TYR A 20 2.11 18.31 -7.89
C TYR A 20 0.81 18.01 -8.63
N GLY A 21 0.85 18.07 -9.97
CA GLY A 21 -0.25 17.54 -10.78
C GLY A 21 -0.62 16.18 -10.20
N GLN A 22 -1.92 15.97 -9.98
CA GLN A 22 -2.46 14.83 -9.24
C GLN A 22 -1.84 13.54 -9.79
N THR A 23 -0.78 13.05 -9.14
CA THR A 23 -0.10 11.84 -9.61
C THR A 23 -1.08 10.71 -9.36
N ASN A 24 -1.51 10.06 -10.44
CA ASN A 24 -2.26 8.82 -10.41
C ASN A 24 -1.62 7.89 -9.35
N LEU A 25 -2.41 7.42 -8.38
CA LEU A 25 -1.88 6.63 -7.26
C LEU A 25 -1.13 5.41 -7.79
N TYR A 26 -1.67 4.73 -8.80
CA TYR A 26 -1.03 3.58 -9.45
C TYR A 26 0.34 3.92 -10.02
N GLU A 27 0.47 5.03 -10.74
CA GLU A 27 1.75 5.47 -11.32
C GLU A 27 2.75 5.80 -10.21
N GLN A 28 2.32 6.51 -9.18
CA GLN A 28 3.16 6.88 -8.05
C GLN A 28 3.74 5.65 -7.34
N VAL A 29 2.87 4.71 -6.91
CA VAL A 29 3.31 3.54 -6.16
C VAL A 29 4.09 2.56 -7.02
N SER A 30 3.77 2.46 -8.32
CA SER A 30 4.52 1.62 -9.26
C SER A 30 5.93 2.18 -9.47
N GLN A 31 6.08 3.49 -9.60
CA GLN A 31 7.39 4.12 -9.77
C GLN A 31 8.23 3.98 -8.50
N LEU A 32 7.67 4.29 -7.33
CA LEU A 32 8.37 4.10 -6.04
C LEU A 32 8.83 2.65 -5.86
N TRP A 33 7.96 1.68 -6.15
CA TRP A 33 8.29 0.27 -6.05
C TRP A 33 9.41 -0.12 -7.02
N PHE A 34 9.32 0.33 -8.27
CA PHE A 34 10.33 0.08 -9.30
C PHE A 34 11.67 0.69 -8.94
N ASP A 35 11.70 1.89 -8.34
CA ASP A 35 12.92 2.54 -7.89
C ASP A 35 13.53 1.88 -6.64
N GLY A 36 12.84 0.90 -6.03
CA GLY A 36 13.25 0.21 -4.82
C GLY A 36 12.81 0.91 -3.53
N ASP A 37 12.04 1.99 -3.63
CA ASP A 37 11.53 2.79 -2.52
C ASP A 37 10.23 2.22 -1.94
N LYS A 38 10.29 0.94 -1.55
CA LYS A 38 9.16 0.17 -1.05
C LYS A 38 8.69 0.67 0.32
N GLY A 39 9.58 1.28 1.08
CA GLY A 39 9.26 1.94 2.34
C GLY A 39 8.26 3.09 2.18
N HIS A 40 8.39 3.91 1.14
CA HIS A 40 7.40 4.96 0.86
C HIS A 40 6.06 4.39 0.36
N VAL A 41 6.07 3.26 -0.37
CA VAL A 41 4.82 2.55 -0.71
C VAL A 41 4.09 2.09 0.55
N LEU A 42 4.81 1.51 1.53
CA LEU A 42 4.23 1.16 2.82
C LEU A 42 3.71 2.39 3.60
N ALA A 43 4.42 3.52 3.54
CA ALA A 43 3.98 4.76 4.19
C ALA A 43 2.66 5.30 3.59
N ILE A 44 2.51 5.22 2.26
CA ILE A 44 1.25 5.53 1.56
C ILE A 44 0.14 4.58 2.04
N ALA A 45 0.41 3.27 2.03
CA ALA A 45 -0.54 2.26 2.50
C ALA A 45 -1.04 2.54 3.93
N ASN A 46 -0.11 2.80 4.86
CA ASN A 46 -0.43 3.10 6.25
C ASN A 46 -1.19 4.42 6.43
N THR A 47 -0.95 5.41 5.55
CA THR A 47 -1.70 6.67 5.58
C THR A 47 -3.15 6.44 5.20
N ARG A 48 -3.41 5.66 4.15
CA ARG A 48 -4.77 5.27 3.75
C ARG A 48 -5.47 4.46 4.84
N LEU A 49 -4.78 3.45 5.38
CA LEU A 49 -5.30 2.58 6.44
C LEU A 49 -5.56 3.30 7.77
N ARG A 50 -4.94 4.46 8.00
CA ARG A 50 -5.24 5.32 9.14
C ARG A 50 -6.53 6.11 8.94
N ALA A 51 -6.82 6.53 7.71
CA ALA A 51 -8.05 7.24 7.37
C ALA A 51 -9.25 6.28 7.32
N ASP A 52 -9.08 5.13 6.68
CA ASP A 52 -10.03 4.02 6.71
C ASP A 52 -9.28 2.70 6.86
N THR A 53 -9.49 2.02 7.99
CA THR A 53 -8.85 0.73 8.25
C THR A 53 -9.18 -0.32 7.20
N ASN A 54 -10.31 -0.22 6.50
CA ASN A 54 -10.75 -1.16 5.48
C ASN A 54 -10.44 -0.70 4.04
N ASP A 55 -9.68 0.37 3.86
CA ASP A 55 -9.27 0.88 2.55
C ASP A 55 -8.56 -0.22 1.74
N ILE A 56 -9.21 -0.69 0.67
CA ILE A 56 -8.75 -1.86 -0.09
C ILE A 56 -7.42 -1.60 -0.80
N ALA A 57 -7.18 -0.38 -1.28
CA ALA A 57 -5.90 -0.01 -1.89
C ALA A 57 -4.77 -0.04 -0.84
N GLY A 58 -5.02 0.51 0.35
CA GLY A 58 -4.10 0.47 1.48
C GLY A 58 -3.79 -0.97 1.91
N LEU A 59 -4.81 -1.84 1.96
CA LEU A 59 -4.62 -3.27 2.26
C LEU A 59 -3.76 -3.97 1.20
N ILE A 60 -4.01 -3.75 -0.08
CA ILE A 60 -3.24 -4.37 -1.18
C ILE A 60 -1.78 -3.88 -1.17
N LEU A 61 -1.54 -2.57 -1.02
CA LEU A 61 -0.18 -2.03 -0.98
C LEU A 61 0.61 -2.47 0.25
N LYS A 62 -0.07 -2.60 1.41
CA LYS A 62 0.54 -3.15 2.61
C LYS A 62 0.90 -4.63 2.43
N MET A 63 -0.02 -5.41 1.87
CA MET A 63 0.19 -6.82 1.57
C MET A 63 1.39 -7.03 0.62
N GLU A 64 1.51 -6.21 -0.43
CA GLU A 64 2.67 -6.20 -1.34
C GLU A 64 3.99 -6.08 -0.58
N TYR A 65 4.09 -5.07 0.29
CA TYR A 65 5.27 -4.85 1.10
C TYR A 65 5.57 -6.05 2.01
N GLU A 66 4.57 -6.53 2.74
CA GLU A 66 4.74 -7.64 3.70
C GLU A 66 5.16 -8.94 3.01
N ILE A 67 4.67 -9.21 1.79
CA ILE A 67 5.11 -10.35 0.98
C ILE A 67 6.57 -10.16 0.53
N GLU A 68 6.92 -8.99 0.00
CA GLU A 68 8.26 -8.75 -0.54
C GLU A 68 9.34 -8.83 0.54
N TYR A 69 9.04 -8.41 1.77
CA TYR A 69 9.93 -8.49 2.93
C TYR A 69 9.71 -9.74 3.81
N LEU A 70 8.91 -10.70 3.33
CA LEU A 70 8.64 -11.98 4.00
C LEU A 70 8.21 -11.81 5.47
N GLU A 71 7.38 -10.80 5.75
CA GLU A 71 6.74 -10.62 7.05
C GLU A 71 5.55 -11.60 7.18
N LEU A 72 5.83 -12.90 7.15
CA LEU A 72 4.85 -13.96 6.85
C LEU A 72 3.59 -13.95 7.76
N GLU A 73 3.75 -13.65 9.05
CA GLU A 73 2.64 -13.59 10.00
C GLU A 73 1.73 -12.38 9.75
N THR A 74 2.31 -11.19 9.56
CA THR A 74 1.56 -9.96 9.27
C THR A 74 0.93 -10.04 7.88
N ALA A 75 1.68 -10.54 6.89
CA ALA A 75 1.23 -10.78 5.53
C ALA A 75 -0.04 -11.66 5.50
N THR A 76 -0.07 -12.75 6.26
CA THR A 76 -1.23 -13.66 6.34
C THR A 76 -2.48 -12.92 6.83
N ASN A 77 -2.35 -12.10 7.87
CA ASN A 77 -3.46 -11.30 8.39
C ASN A 77 -3.95 -10.27 7.36
N THR A 78 -3.03 -9.56 6.71
CA THR A 78 -3.39 -8.57 5.68
C THR A 78 -4.04 -9.24 4.46
N MET A 79 -3.54 -10.41 4.02
CA MET A 79 -4.13 -11.21 2.94
C MET A 79 -5.60 -11.56 3.20
N VAL A 80 -5.91 -12.03 4.41
CA VAL A 80 -7.31 -12.34 4.80
C VAL A 80 -8.18 -11.08 4.67
N ARG A 81 -7.69 -9.93 5.13
CA ARG A 81 -8.42 -8.67 5.03
C ARG A 81 -8.59 -8.20 3.59
N VAL A 82 -7.60 -8.39 2.72
CA VAL A 82 -7.73 -8.13 1.27
C VAL A 82 -8.87 -8.94 0.67
N LEU A 83 -8.99 -10.23 1.02
CA LEU A 83 -10.10 -11.07 0.54
C LEU A 83 -11.45 -10.57 1.08
N GLU A 84 -11.52 -10.26 2.38
CA GLU A 84 -12.75 -9.83 3.05
C GLU A 84 -13.27 -8.47 2.56
N GLN A 85 -12.38 -7.51 2.29
CA GLN A 85 -12.79 -6.19 1.81
C GLN A 85 -12.92 -6.16 0.29
N GLY A 86 -12.05 -6.87 -0.44
CA GLY A 86 -12.07 -6.89 -1.89
C GLY A 86 -13.38 -7.46 -2.47
N VAL A 87 -13.97 -8.48 -1.83
CA VAL A 87 -15.27 -9.03 -2.26
C VAL A 87 -16.44 -8.05 -2.12
N LYS A 88 -16.27 -6.96 -1.35
CA LYS A 88 -17.30 -5.93 -1.13
C LYS A 88 -17.18 -4.75 -2.09
N VAL A 89 -16.12 -4.69 -2.89
CA VAL A 89 -15.91 -3.62 -3.87
C VAL A 89 -16.68 -3.99 -5.14
N GLU A 90 -17.74 -3.26 -5.43
CA GLU A 90 -18.67 -3.55 -6.55
C GLU A 90 -18.33 -2.79 -7.84
N SER A 91 -17.21 -2.05 -7.87
CA SER A 91 -16.81 -1.28 -9.04
C SER A 91 -16.38 -2.17 -10.21
N GLU A 92 -16.62 -1.71 -11.44
CA GLU A 92 -16.57 -2.53 -12.65
C GLU A 92 -15.17 -3.12 -12.90
N ASN A 93 -14.14 -2.27 -12.95
CA ASN A 93 -12.80 -2.73 -13.29
C ASN A 93 -12.22 -3.59 -12.16
N PHE A 94 -12.34 -3.14 -10.90
CA PHE A 94 -11.80 -3.90 -9.77
C PHE A 94 -12.45 -5.27 -9.64
N SER A 95 -13.78 -5.37 -9.75
CA SER A 95 -14.49 -6.65 -9.70
C SER A 95 -14.01 -7.62 -10.78
N ALA A 96 -13.76 -7.13 -12.00
CA ALA A 96 -13.24 -7.93 -13.10
C ALA A 96 -11.85 -8.53 -12.82
N PHE A 97 -10.99 -7.78 -12.10
CA PHE A 97 -9.64 -8.24 -11.74
C PHE A 97 -9.55 -8.93 -10.38
N PHE A 98 -10.56 -8.79 -9.50
CA PHE A 98 -10.52 -9.30 -8.14
C PHE A 98 -10.35 -10.82 -8.10
N HIS A 99 -10.97 -11.58 -9.01
CA HIS A 99 -10.77 -13.03 -9.08
C HIS A 99 -9.32 -13.46 -9.28
N THR A 100 -8.52 -12.66 -10.00
CA THR A 100 -7.09 -12.92 -10.20
C THR A 100 -6.29 -12.64 -8.93
N LEU A 101 -6.61 -11.53 -8.25
CA LEU A 101 -6.03 -11.19 -6.95
C LEU A 101 -6.38 -12.27 -5.92
N GLU A 102 -7.66 -12.62 -5.79
CA GLU A 102 -8.17 -13.64 -4.89
C GLU A 102 -7.45 -14.98 -5.07
N ARG A 103 -7.35 -15.47 -6.32
CA ARG A 103 -6.67 -16.73 -6.60
C ARG A 103 -5.21 -16.70 -6.16
N SER A 104 -4.50 -15.61 -6.45
CA SER A 104 -3.10 -15.44 -6.08
C SER A 104 -2.92 -15.37 -4.56
N VAL A 105 -3.76 -14.60 -3.87
CA VAL A 105 -3.75 -14.48 -2.40
C VAL A 105 -4.05 -15.83 -1.74
N ARG A 106 -5.07 -16.56 -2.20
CA ARG A 106 -5.39 -17.91 -1.70
C ARG A 106 -4.26 -18.89 -1.94
N HIS A 107 -3.58 -18.79 -3.08
CA HIS A 107 -2.41 -19.62 -3.36
C HIS A 107 -1.28 -19.30 -2.38
N LEU A 108 -0.94 -18.02 -2.17
CA LEU A 108 0.09 -17.60 -1.22
C LEU A 108 -0.22 -18.05 0.21
N LEU A 109 -1.46 -17.90 0.67
CA LEU A 109 -1.90 -18.40 1.98
C LEU A 109 -1.63 -19.90 2.18
N ASN A 110 -1.76 -20.71 1.12
CA ASN A 110 -1.44 -22.14 1.18
C ASN A 110 0.06 -22.43 1.12
N MET A 111 0.85 -21.52 0.54
CA MET A 111 2.30 -21.69 0.37
C MET A 111 3.12 -21.17 1.56
N ILE A 112 2.64 -20.13 2.27
CA ILE A 112 3.34 -19.54 3.41
C ILE A 112 3.74 -20.59 4.48
N PRO A 113 2.87 -21.52 4.90
CA PRO A 113 3.23 -22.56 5.87
C PRO A 113 4.35 -23.51 5.38
N LEU A 114 4.61 -23.53 4.07
CA LEU A 114 5.60 -24.39 3.43
C LEU A 114 6.92 -23.64 3.15
N TYR A 115 7.04 -22.37 3.55
CA TYR A 115 8.21 -21.55 3.24
C TYR A 115 9.46 -22.09 3.96
N PRO A 116 10.60 -22.31 3.25
CA PRO A 116 11.83 -22.78 3.86
C PRO A 116 12.46 -21.67 4.72
N THR A 117 12.39 -21.81 6.05
CA THR A 117 12.87 -20.79 6.99
C THR A 117 14.38 -20.53 6.91
N ASN A 118 15.15 -21.48 6.40
CA ASN A 118 16.59 -21.35 6.17
C ASN A 118 16.93 -20.40 4.99
N GLU A 119 15.96 -20.07 4.13
CA GLU A 119 16.16 -19.17 2.98
C GLU A 119 15.72 -17.73 3.28
N LEU A 120 14.96 -17.52 4.37
CA LEU A 120 14.32 -16.26 4.74
C LEU A 120 15.26 -15.06 4.67
N ALA A 121 16.43 -15.14 5.32
CA ALA A 121 17.37 -14.03 5.36
C ALA A 121 17.93 -13.68 3.97
N ALA A 122 18.20 -14.67 3.13
CA ALA A 122 18.72 -14.45 1.78
C ALA A 122 17.64 -13.87 0.85
N ASP A 123 16.38 -14.29 1.04
CA ASP A 123 15.27 -13.81 0.22
C ASP A 123 14.81 -12.41 0.61
N ILE A 124 14.87 -12.03 1.89
CA ILE A 124 14.65 -10.64 2.33
C ILE A 124 15.65 -9.69 1.67
N GLU A 125 16.89 -10.10 1.42
CA GLU A 125 17.85 -9.25 0.70
C GLU A 125 17.44 -9.02 -0.76
N LYS A 126 16.73 -9.98 -1.38
CA LYS A 126 16.15 -9.79 -2.73
C LYS A 126 15.06 -8.71 -2.72
N ALA A 127 14.45 -8.41 -1.57
CA ALA A 127 13.48 -7.32 -1.42
C ALA A 127 14.09 -5.95 -1.72
N LYS A 128 15.41 -5.77 -1.57
CA LYS A 128 16.08 -4.48 -1.75
C LYS A 128 16.42 -4.17 -3.21
N VAL A 129 16.15 -5.11 -4.12
CA VAL A 129 16.44 -4.97 -5.55
C VAL A 129 15.38 -4.07 -6.21
N SER A 130 15.86 -3.03 -6.89
CA SER A 130 15.06 -2.17 -7.77
C SER A 130 14.82 -2.83 -9.13
N GLY A 131 13.97 -2.22 -9.96
CA GLY A 131 13.59 -2.71 -11.28
C GLY A 131 12.49 -3.78 -11.26
N LYS A 132 11.91 -4.07 -10.10
CA LYS A 132 10.78 -5.00 -9.98
C LYS A 132 9.46 -4.26 -10.17
N PRO A 133 8.49 -4.81 -10.93
CA PRO A 133 7.13 -4.28 -10.95
C PRO A 133 6.39 -4.63 -9.65
N LEU A 134 5.32 -3.90 -9.37
CA LEU A 134 4.36 -4.20 -8.30
C LEU A 134 3.49 -5.40 -8.71
N SER A 135 3.50 -6.49 -7.95
CA SER A 135 2.90 -7.78 -8.40
C SER A 135 1.38 -7.70 -8.57
N PHE A 136 0.71 -6.96 -7.69
CA PHE A 136 -0.72 -6.70 -7.62
C PHE A 136 -1.04 -5.27 -8.08
N GLY A 137 -0.13 -4.63 -8.81
CA GLY A 137 -0.34 -3.30 -9.38
C GLY A 137 -1.55 -3.22 -10.31
N PHE A 138 -1.94 -4.34 -10.95
CA PHE A 138 -3.16 -4.41 -11.75
C PHE A 138 -4.43 -4.10 -10.94
N ALA A 139 -4.49 -4.50 -9.66
CA ALA A 139 -5.65 -4.24 -8.81
C ALA A 139 -5.72 -2.76 -8.39
N ILE A 140 -4.56 -2.14 -8.13
CA ILE A 140 -4.47 -0.70 -7.86
C ILE A 140 -4.85 0.11 -9.11
N LYS A 141 -4.39 -0.33 -10.29
CA LYS A 141 -4.78 0.30 -11.56
C LYS A 141 -6.29 0.22 -11.80
N ALA A 142 -6.90 -0.93 -11.53
CA ALA A 142 -8.34 -1.11 -11.66
C ALA A 142 -9.13 -0.17 -10.73
N LEU A 143 -8.70 -0.01 -9.47
CA LEU A 143 -9.29 0.98 -8.55
C LEU A 143 -9.14 2.41 -9.06
N GLN A 144 -7.99 2.76 -9.66
CA GLN A 144 -7.79 4.07 -10.26
C GLN A 144 -8.73 4.30 -11.44
N GLU A 145 -8.89 3.30 -12.32
CA GLU A 145 -9.79 3.36 -13.48
C GLU A 145 -11.27 3.46 -13.07
N ASP A 146 -11.62 2.92 -11.90
CA ASP A 146 -12.94 3.07 -11.28
C ASP A 146 -13.16 4.43 -10.58
N GLY A 147 -12.16 5.32 -10.55
CA GLY A 147 -12.24 6.61 -9.88
C GLY A 147 -12.20 6.54 -8.35
N TYR A 148 -11.73 5.42 -7.78
CA TYR A 148 -11.71 5.18 -6.32
C TYR A 148 -10.87 6.20 -5.52
N PHE A 149 -10.01 6.97 -6.19
CA PHE A 149 -9.10 7.93 -5.57
C PHE A 149 -9.47 9.40 -5.86
N ASP A 150 -10.55 9.63 -6.59
CA ASP A 150 -10.98 10.96 -7.02
C ASP A 150 -11.92 11.58 -5.97
N GLU A 151 -11.35 11.97 -4.82
CA GLU A 151 -11.98 12.86 -3.83
C GLU A 151 -11.40 14.27 -3.87
#